data_AF-A0A524HCE0-F1
#
_entry.id   AF-A0A524HCE0-F1
#
_cell.length_a   1.000
_cell.length_b   1.000
_cell.length_c   1.000
_cell.angle_alpha   90.00
_cell.angle_beta   90.00
_cell.angle_gamma   90.00
#
_symmetry.space_group_name_H-M   'P 1'
#
loop_
_entity.id
_entity.type
_entity.pdbx_description
1 polymer ?
#
loop_
_entity_poly.entity_id
_entity_poly.type
_entity_poly.pdbx_seq_one_letter_code
_entity_poly.pdbx_strand_id
1 'polypeptide(L)'
;MILIFQPETIFRWHRDLVRRKWTFSIKGIGGRPSLSKENKKLILCLAQENPRWGYGKIQGELIKLDIRVSQSTIRSILRRHGLLPAPVRSGSIGWKH
;
A
#
# COMPACT_ATOMS: atom_id res chain seq x y z
N MET A 1 -44.38 -19.60 23.42
CA MET A 1 -44.72 -18.42 22.60
C MET A 1 -43.46 -18.01 21.84
N ILE A 2 -43.33 -18.38 20.56
CA ILE A 2 -42.15 -18.04 19.75
C ILE A 2 -42.52 -16.82 18.91
N LEU A 3 -41.81 -15.71 19.12
CA LEU A 3 -41.96 -14.49 18.31
C LEU A 3 -41.23 -14.74 16.99
N ILE A 4 -41.97 -15.18 15.96
CA ILE A 4 -41.43 -15.33 14.61
C ILE A 4 -41.34 -13.93 14.03
N PHE A 5 -40.17 -13.30 14.19
CA PHE A 5 -39.89 -12.06 13.49
C PHE A 5 -39.93 -12.31 11.98
N GLN A 6 -40.61 -11.43 11.25
CA GLN A 6 -40.71 -11.51 9.81
C GLN A 6 -39.28 -11.51 9.22
N PRO A 7 -38.92 -12.48 8.36
CA PRO A 7 -37.55 -12.63 7.87
C PRO A 7 -37.04 -11.36 7.16
N GLU A 8 -37.97 -10.59 6.59
CA GLU A 8 -37.74 -9.28 5.97
C GLU A 8 -37.10 -8.28 6.94
N THR A 9 -37.50 -8.30 8.21
CA THR A 9 -36.92 -7.44 9.24
C THR A 9 -35.48 -7.86 9.51
N ILE A 10 -35.19 -9.16 9.65
CA ILE A 10 -33.82 -9.65 9.87
C ILE A 10 -32.91 -9.26 8.71
N PHE A 11 -33.36 -9.43 7.46
CA PHE A 11 -32.59 -9.02 6.28
C PHE A 11 -32.34 -7.52 6.22
N ARG A 12 -33.31 -6.70 6.64
CA ARG A 12 -33.16 -5.24 6.69
C ARG A 12 -32.09 -4.83 7.72
N TRP A 13 -32.09 -5.44 8.90
CA TRP A 13 -31.08 -5.19 9.93
C TRP A 13 -29.70 -5.70 9.50
N HIS A 14 -29.64 -6.86 8.84
CA HIS A 14 -28.41 -7.38 8.27
C HIS A 14 -27.84 -6.44 7.21
N ARG A 15 -28.68 -5.95 6.28
CA ARG A 15 -28.26 -5.01 5.22
C ARG A 15 -27.80 -3.67 5.80
N ASP A 16 -28.45 -3.21 6.86
CA ASP A 16 -28.07 -1.98 7.56
C ASP A 16 -26.75 -2.13 8.32
N LEU A 17 -26.55 -3.25 9.02
CA LEU A 17 -25.29 -3.59 9.69
C LEU A 17 -24.12 -3.73 8.70
N VAL A 18 -24.34 -4.42 7.58
CA VAL A 18 -23.33 -4.55 6.50
C VAL A 18 -22.99 -3.18 5.92
N ARG A 19 -23.99 -2.32 5.65
CA ARG A 19 -23.76 -0.95 5.17
C ARG A 19 -22.96 -0.12 6.17
N ARG A 20 -23.33 -0.14 7.46
CA ARG A 20 -22.59 0.57 8.52
C ARG A 20 -21.14 0.07 8.62
N LYS A 21 -20.92 -1.24 8.61
CA LYS A 21 -19.56 -1.82 8.65
C LYS A 21 -18.74 -1.39 7.42
N TRP A 22 -19.35 -1.28 6.26
CA TRP A 22 -18.71 -0.81 5.04
C TRP A 22 -18.41 0.70 5.04
N THR A 23 -19.28 1.56 5.57
CA THR A 23 -18.98 2.99 5.72
C THR A 23 -17.87 3.26 6.75
N PHE A 24 -17.76 2.43 7.80
CA PHE A 24 -16.61 2.48 8.73
C PHE A 24 -15.31 2.00 8.08
N SER A 25 -15.35 1.03 7.17
CA SER A 25 -14.16 0.54 6.44
C SER A 25 -13.58 1.56 5.44
N ILE A 26 -14.31 2.63 5.11
CA ILE A 26 -13.85 3.74 4.25
C ILE A 26 -13.08 4.81 5.06
N LYS A 27 -13.17 4.79 6.39
CA LYS A 27 -12.43 5.71 7.28
C LYS A 27 -11.01 5.23 7.60
N GLY A 28 -10.23 4.91 6.57
CA GLY A 28 -8.79 4.69 6.67
C GLY A 28 -7.95 5.97 6.73
N ILE A 29 -8.48 7.08 7.30
CA ILE A 29 -7.73 8.32 7.52
C ILE A 29 -7.31 8.35 8.98
N GLY A 30 -6.39 7.45 9.31
CA GLY A 30 -5.68 7.44 10.60
C GLY A 30 -4.20 7.22 10.31
N GLY A 31 -3.42 8.31 10.27
CA GLY A 31 -1.97 8.28 10.04
C GLY A 31 -1.46 9.34 9.05
N ARG A 32 -0.14 9.49 8.96
CA ARG A 32 0.58 10.39 8.03
C ARG A 32 -0.06 10.29 6.63
N PRO A 33 -0.35 11.42 5.95
CA PRO A 33 -0.97 11.40 4.63
C PRO A 33 -0.25 10.40 3.74
N SER A 34 -1.01 9.42 3.27
CA SER A 34 -0.47 8.39 2.39
C SER A 34 0.08 9.08 1.15
N LEU A 35 1.25 8.65 0.68
CA LEU A 35 1.81 9.09 -0.59
C LEU A 35 0.70 9.11 -1.66
N SER A 36 0.62 10.19 -2.46
CA SER A 36 -0.44 10.37 -3.46
C SER A 36 -0.57 9.13 -4.35
N LYS A 37 -1.79 8.84 -4.80
CA LYS A 37 -2.05 7.66 -5.65
C LYS A 37 -1.18 7.68 -6.91
N GLU A 38 -0.93 8.86 -7.46
CA GLU A 38 -0.09 9.09 -8.63
C GLU A 38 1.36 8.69 -8.37
N ASN A 39 1.96 9.13 -7.25
CA ASN A 39 3.32 8.76 -6.89
C ASN A 39 3.46 7.25 -6.65
N LYS A 40 2.44 6.60 -6.06
CA LYS A 40 2.41 5.14 -5.92
C LYS A 40 2.38 4.45 -7.28
N LYS A 41 1.54 4.93 -8.21
CA LYS A 41 1.43 4.38 -9.56
C LYS A 41 2.75 4.52 -10.32
N LEU A 42 3.42 5.66 -10.20
CA LEU A 42 4.74 5.90 -10.78
C LEU A 42 5.79 4.91 -10.23
N ILE A 43 5.84 4.73 -8.91
CA ILE A 43 6.76 3.77 -8.27
C ILE A 43 6.53 2.35 -8.81
N LEU A 44 5.27 1.94 -8.93
CA LEU A 44 4.90 0.61 -9.43
C LEU A 44 5.25 0.44 -10.91
N CYS A 45 5.05 1.48 -11.72
CA CYS A 45 5.39 1.47 -13.15
C CYS A 45 6.90 1.31 -13.34
N LEU A 46 7.69 2.16 -12.67
CA LEU A 46 9.16 2.11 -12.73
C LEU A 46 9.71 0.75 -12.30
N ALA A 47 9.14 0.15 -11.25
CA ALA A 47 9.57 -1.17 -10.78
C ALA A 47 9.18 -2.31 -11.73
N GLN A 48 8.04 -2.21 -12.41
CA GLN A 48 7.59 -3.23 -13.39
C GLN A 48 8.37 -3.16 -14.70
N GLU A 49 8.60 -1.95 -15.21
CA GLU A 49 9.37 -1.72 -16.43
C GLU A 49 10.85 -2.06 -16.24
N ASN A 50 11.37 -1.89 -15.02
CA ASN A 50 12.78 -2.08 -14.70
C ASN A 50 12.98 -3.07 -13.53
N PRO A 51 12.70 -4.37 -13.73
CA PRO A 51 12.79 -5.38 -12.67
C PRO A 51 14.21 -5.54 -12.10
N ARG A 52 15.23 -5.09 -12.85
CA ARG A 52 16.65 -5.10 -12.44
C ARG A 52 17.03 -3.97 -11.49
N TRP A 53 16.17 -2.97 -11.28
CA TRP A 53 16.48 -1.84 -10.42
C TRP A 53 16.23 -2.19 -8.96
N GLY A 54 17.14 -1.77 -8.07
CA GLY A 54 16.98 -1.86 -6.62
C GLY A 54 16.26 -0.63 -6.04
N TYR A 55 15.91 -0.68 -4.75
CA TYR A 55 15.18 0.40 -4.05
C TYR A 55 15.85 1.78 -4.17
N GLY A 56 17.19 1.83 -4.04
CA GLY A 56 17.95 3.08 -4.15
C GLY A 56 17.92 3.69 -5.55
N LYS A 57 17.88 2.86 -6.60
CA LYS A 57 17.82 3.37 -7.98
C LYS A 57 16.45 3.99 -8.26
N ILE A 58 15.37 3.32 -7.85
CA ILE A 58 14.00 3.86 -7.93
C ILE A 58 13.89 5.17 -7.13
N GLN A 59 14.49 5.23 -5.94
CA GLN A 59 14.53 6.47 -5.14
C GLN A 59 15.24 7.61 -5.89
N GLY A 60 16.38 7.34 -6.52
CA GLY A 60 17.13 8.33 -7.28
C GLY A 60 16.31 8.92 -8.43
N GLU A 61 15.56 8.09 -9.16
CA GLU A 61 14.67 8.58 -10.23
C GLU A 61 13.51 9.42 -9.68
N LEU A 62 12.93 9.06 -8.53
CA LEU A 62 11.90 9.88 -7.89
C LEU A 62 12.43 11.23 -7.43
N ILE A 63 13.65 11.29 -6.90
CA ILE A 63 14.29 12.55 -6.46
C ILE A 63 14.47 13.51 -7.64
N LYS A 64 14.80 13.00 -8.84
CA LYS A 64 14.90 13.83 -10.06
C LYS A 64 13.57 14.47 -10.45
N LEU A 65 12.45 13.84 -10.09
CA LEU A 65 11.09 14.33 -10.32
C LEU A 65 10.57 15.18 -9.14
N ASP A 66 11.46 15.59 -8.23
CA ASP A 66 11.17 16.31 -6.98
C ASP A 66 10.30 15.52 -5.97
N ILE A 67 10.17 14.21 -6.17
CA ILE A 67 9.38 13.32 -5.30
C ILE A 67 10.29 12.73 -4.21
N ARG A 68 10.23 13.33 -3.01
CA ARG A 68 11.01 12.85 -1.85
C ARG A 68 10.34 11.68 -1.14
N VAL A 69 10.84 10.46 -1.40
CA VAL A 69 10.36 9.21 -0.79
C VAL A 69 11.54 8.41 -0.23
N SER A 70 11.36 7.82 0.96
CA SER A 70 12.38 6.94 1.55
C SER A 70 12.38 5.54 0.90
N GLN A 71 13.55 4.89 0.84
CA GLN A 71 13.65 3.51 0.33
C GLN A 71 12.73 2.54 1.09
N SER A 72 12.54 2.74 2.39
CA SER A 72 11.61 1.94 3.21
C SER A 72 10.15 2.09 2.76
N THR A 73 9.77 3.29 2.31
CA THR A 73 8.43 3.54 1.76
C THR A 73 8.25 2.84 0.42
N ILE A 74 9.25 2.94 -0.46
CA ILE A 74 9.27 2.22 -1.75
C ILE A 74 9.15 0.71 -1.50
N ARG A 75 9.96 0.16 -0.59
CA ARG A 75 9.90 -1.24 -0.18
C ARG A 75 8.52 -1.65 0.33
N SER A 76 7.91 -0.82 1.19
CA SER A 76 6.57 -1.10 1.73
C SER A 76 5.48 -1.09 0.64
N ILE A 77 5.59 -0.20 -0.34
CA ILE A 77 4.66 -0.14 -1.49
C ILE A 77 4.85 -1.36 -2.39
N LEU A 78 6.08 -1.64 -2.82
CA LEU A 78 6.38 -2.76 -3.72
C LEU A 78 6.01 -4.10 -3.09
N ARG A 79 6.34 -4.31 -1.80
CA ARG A 79 5.96 -5.52 -1.06
C ARG A 79 4.44 -5.70 -0.97
N ARG A 80 3.68 -4.62 -0.77
CA ARG A 80 2.21 -4.67 -0.76
C ARG A 80 1.61 -5.06 -2.11
N HIS A 81 2.32 -4.80 -3.20
CA HIS A 81 1.93 -5.12 -4.56
C HIS A 81 2.61 -6.39 -5.11
N GLY A 82 3.31 -7.17 -4.27
CA GLY A 82 3.99 -8.40 -4.68
C GLY A 82 5.21 -8.19 -5.59
N LEU A 83 5.66 -6.95 -5.75
CA LEU A 83 6.84 -6.62 -6.55
C LEU A 83 8.06 -6.62 -5.64
N LEU A 84 9.06 -7.44 -5.99
CA LEU A 84 10.37 -7.40 -5.37
C LEU A 84 11.34 -6.83 -6.41
N PRO A 85 11.88 -5.62 -6.19
CA PRO A 85 12.94 -5.11 -7.03
C PRO A 85 14.18 -5.99 -6.88
N ALA A 86 15.10 -5.87 -7.84
CA ALA A 86 16.31 -6.68 -7.87
C ALA A 86 17.01 -6.73 -6.49
N PRO A 87 17.52 -7.92 -6.10
CA PRO A 87 18.22 -8.07 -4.84
C PRO A 87 19.30 -7.00 -4.75
N VAL A 88 19.28 -6.25 -3.65
CA VAL A 88 20.32 -5.27 -3.34
C VAL A 88 21.62 -6.05 -3.35
N ARG A 89 22.53 -5.72 -4.27
CA ARG A 89 23.91 -6.22 -4.19
C ARG A 89 24.48 -5.63 -2.91
N SER A 90 24.53 -6.44 -1.86
CA SER A 90 25.12 -6.09 -0.57
C SER A 90 26.63 -5.91 -0.77
N GLY A 91 27.04 -4.75 -1.26
CA GLY A 91 28.42 -4.29 -1.24
C GLY A 91 28.69 -3.69 0.14
N SER A 92 28.66 -4.51 1.18
CA SER A 92 29.24 -4.15 2.46
C SER A 92 30.75 -4.16 2.28
N ILE A 93 31.34 -3.04 1.86
CA ILE A 93 32.73 -2.77 2.19
C ILE A 93 32.74 -2.56 3.70
N GLY A 94 32.89 -3.68 4.41
CA GLY A 94 33.21 -3.68 5.82
C GLY A 94 34.60 -3.07 5.94
N TRP A 95 34.65 -1.78 6.28
CA TRP A 95 35.86 -1.19 6.83
C TRP A 95 36.15 -1.92 8.14
N LYS A 96 37.08 -2.86 8.08
CA LYS A 96 37.72 -3.42 9.26
C LYS A 96 38.79 -2.41 9.68
N HIS A 97 38.65 -1.88 10.88
CA HIS A 97 39.69 -1.14 11.57
C HIS A 97 40.24 -2.00 12.70
#